data_AF-A0A1H6FAI5-F1
#
_entry.id   AF-A0A1H6FAI5-F1
#
_cell.length_a   1.000
_cell.length_b   1.000
_cell.length_c   1.000
_cell.angle_alpha   90.00
_cell.angle_beta   90.00
_cell.angle_gamma   90.00
#
_symmetry.space_group_name_H-M   'P 1'
#
loop_
_entity.id
_entity.type
_entity.pdbx_description
1 polymer ?
#
loop_
_entity_poly.entity_id
_entity_poly.type
_entity_poly.pdbx_seq_one_letter_code
_entity_poly.pdbx_strand_id
1 'polypeptide(L)'
;MQVQLKQDFDEVLEPLGNHAVEFFLAASLYHAHKISFAAAAALAGMGFEEFLMRLREHFDTGFFIADETVEEDLETVEKIVSSAS
;
A
#
# COMPACT_ATOMS: atom_id res chain seq x y z
N MET A 1 13.88 -0.81 -9.23
CA MET A 1 14.51 0.00 -8.16
C MET A 1 15.55 -0.89 -7.49
N GLN A 2 16.81 -0.48 -7.35
CA GLN A 2 17.82 -1.28 -6.62
C GLN A 2 17.83 -0.80 -5.16
N VAL A 3 17.11 -1.52 -4.29
CA VAL A 3 17.18 -1.29 -2.85
C VAL A 3 18.45 -2.00 -2.35
N GLN A 4 19.46 -1.24 -1.92
CA GLN A 4 20.60 -1.82 -1.21
C GLN A 4 20.19 -2.07 0.23
N LEU A 5 19.87 -3.33 0.54
CA LEU A 5 19.63 -3.74 1.90
C LEU A 5 20.95 -3.82 2.68
N LYS A 6 20.82 -3.61 3.98
CA LYS A 6 21.87 -4.01 4.91
C LYS A 6 21.84 -5.54 5.01
N GLN A 7 23.00 -6.17 4.99
CA GLN A 7 23.17 -7.62 4.92
C GLN A 7 22.35 -8.40 5.97
N ASP A 8 22.15 -7.82 7.16
CA ASP A 8 21.30 -8.37 8.23
C ASP A 8 19.83 -8.58 7.81
N PHE A 9 19.32 -7.82 6.84
CA PHE A 9 17.97 -7.96 6.31
C PHE A 9 17.89 -8.99 5.19
N ASP A 10 18.98 -9.25 4.46
CA ASP A 10 18.99 -10.26 3.41
C ASP A 10 18.70 -11.64 4.00
N GLU A 11 19.34 -12.00 5.13
CA GLU A 11 19.11 -13.28 5.81
C GLU A 11 17.67 -13.43 6.35
N VAL A 12 17.03 -12.32 6.74
CA VAL A 12 15.66 -12.31 7.26
C VAL A 12 14.62 -12.36 6.13
N LEU A 13 14.95 -11.77 4.98
CA LEU A 13 14.03 -11.65 3.83
C LEU A 13 14.19 -12.77 2.81
N GLU A 14 15.34 -13.46 2.77
CA GLU A 14 15.58 -14.64 1.91
C GLU A 14 14.46 -15.70 2.02
N PRO A 15 13.99 -16.07 3.23
CA PRO A 15 12.93 -17.06 3.40
C PRO A 15 11.55 -16.58 2.90
N LEU A 16 11.35 -15.27 2.79
CA LEU A 16 10.10 -14.65 2.36
C LEU A 16 10.00 -14.55 0.83
N GLY A 17 11.07 -14.91 0.12
CA GLY A 17 11.11 -15.09 -1.33
C GLY A 17 11.73 -13.92 -2.09
N ASN A 18 11.96 -14.15 -3.38
CA ASN A 18 12.47 -13.13 -4.29
C ASN A 18 11.50 -11.94 -4.35
N HIS A 19 12.06 -10.73 -4.29
CA HIS A 19 11.33 -9.45 -4.22
C HIS A 19 10.57 -9.16 -2.91
N ALA A 20 10.84 -9.91 -1.84
CA ALA A 20 10.29 -9.59 -0.51
C ALA A 20 10.62 -8.16 -0.08
N VAL A 21 11.82 -7.68 -0.40
CA VAL A 21 12.29 -6.33 -0.08
C VAL A 21 11.36 -5.26 -0.63
N GLU A 22 11.08 -5.33 -1.93
CA GLU A 22 10.25 -4.37 -2.64
C GLU A 22 8.79 -4.46 -2.16
N PHE A 23 8.32 -5.67 -1.86
CA PHE A 23 7.00 -5.88 -1.26
C PHE A 23 6.88 -5.23 0.12
N PHE A 24 7.78 -5.54 1.06
CA PHE A 24 7.71 -5.01 2.43
C PHE A 24 7.90 -3.49 2.46
N LEU A 25 8.75 -2.95 1.58
CA LEU A 25 8.90 -1.50 1.43
C LEU A 25 7.62 -0.85 0.91
N ALA A 26 7.03 -1.40 -0.16
CA ALA A 26 5.78 -0.92 -0.72
C ALA A 26 4.62 -1.01 0.29
N ALA A 27 4.49 -2.14 0.99
CA ALA A 27 3.50 -2.34 2.03
C ALA A 27 3.68 -1.34 3.17
N SER A 28 4.91 -1.11 3.64
CA SER A 28 5.19 -0.14 4.71
C SER A 28 4.83 1.29 4.31
N LEU A 29 5.18 1.70 3.07
CA LEU A 29 4.82 3.02 2.55
C LEU A 29 3.31 3.19 2.37
N TYR A 30 2.64 2.12 1.95
CA TYR A 30 1.18 2.09 1.83
C TYR A 30 0.48 2.21 3.20
N HIS A 31 0.91 1.41 4.18
CA HIS A 31 0.42 1.47 5.56
C HIS A 31 0.69 2.83 6.23
N ALA A 32 1.78 3.50 5.84
CA ALA A 32 2.10 4.85 6.31
C ALA A 32 1.29 5.95 5.58
N HIS A 33 0.34 5.59 4.71
CA HIS A 33 -0.45 6.49 3.87
C HIS A 33 0.43 7.46 3.04
N LYS A 34 1.64 7.04 2.65
CA LYS A 34 2.58 7.87 1.87
C LYS A 34 2.40 7.72 0.36
N ILE A 35 1.86 6.61 -0.07
CA ILE A 35 1.64 6.28 -1.48
C ILE A 35 0.28 5.58 -1.64
N SER A 36 -0.35 5.74 -2.80
CA SER A 36 -1.56 5.01 -3.14
C SER A 36 -1.28 3.52 -3.30
N PHE A 37 -2.32 2.68 -3.18
CA PHE A 37 -2.19 1.24 -3.37
C PHE A 37 -1.63 0.86 -4.75
N ALA A 38 -2.06 1.56 -5.80
CA ALA A 38 -1.57 1.34 -7.16
C ALA A 38 -0.06 1.65 -7.27
N ALA A 39 0.40 2.73 -6.61
CA ALA A 39 1.81 3.05 -6.54
C ALA A 39 2.60 2.02 -5.72
N ALA A 40 2.03 1.48 -4.65
CA ALA A 40 2.64 0.42 -3.86
C ALA A 40 2.79 -0.89 -4.66
N ALA A 41 1.73 -1.33 -5.35
CA ALA A 41 1.79 -2.51 -6.21
C ALA A 41 2.85 -2.35 -7.34
N ALA A 42 2.88 -1.18 -7.98
CA ALA A 42 3.90 -0.87 -8.99
C ALA A 42 5.32 -0.84 -8.41
N LEU A 43 5.49 -0.34 -7.18
CA LEU A 43 6.79 -0.32 -6.48
C LEU A 43 7.28 -1.73 -6.14
N ALA A 44 6.37 -2.62 -5.76
CA ALA A 44 6.65 -4.03 -5.54
C ALA A 44 6.88 -4.81 -6.85
N GLY A 45 6.59 -4.22 -8.00
CA GLY A 45 6.67 -4.89 -9.30
C GLY A 45 5.57 -5.95 -9.50
N MET A 46 4.48 -5.85 -8.75
CA MET A 46 3.42 -6.85 -8.68
C MET A 46 2.11 -6.31 -9.29
N GLY A 47 1.22 -7.22 -9.71
CA GLY A 47 -0.15 -6.85 -10.09
C GLY A 47 -0.99 -6.42 -8.88
N PHE A 48 -2.10 -5.72 -9.12
CA PHE A 48 -3.00 -5.25 -8.05
C PHE A 48 -3.51 -6.39 -7.15
N GLU A 49 -4.03 -7.46 -7.75
CA GLU A 49 -4.57 -8.62 -7.02
C GLU A 49 -3.48 -9.40 -6.29
N GLU A 50 -2.31 -9.52 -6.90
CA GLU A 50 -1.15 -10.22 -6.34
C GLU A 50 -0.63 -9.49 -5.10
N PHE A 51 -0.50 -8.16 -5.19
CA PHE A 51 -0.14 -7.31 -4.07
C PHE A 51 -1.19 -7.38 -2.95
N LEU A 52 -2.49 -7.39 -3.30
CA LEU A 52 -3.58 -7.50 -2.33
C LEU A 52 -3.57 -8.82 -1.56
N MET A 53 -3.35 -9.95 -2.25
CA MET A 53 -3.26 -11.26 -1.61
C MET A 53 -2.07 -11.31 -0.64
N ARG A 54 -0.90 -10.86 -1.08
CA ARG A 54 0.31 -10.79 -0.24
C ARG A 54 0.13 -9.90 0.99
N LEU A 55 -0.58 -8.77 0.85
CA LEU A 55 -0.89 -7.88 1.96
C LEU A 55 -1.76 -8.58 3.01
N ARG A 56 -2.77 -9.31 2.57
CA ARG A 56 -3.63 -10.11 3.45
C ARG A 56 -2.87 -11.24 4.13
N GLU A 57 -1.98 -11.92 3.41
CA GLU A 57 -1.18 -13.03 3.95
C GLU A 57 -0.18 -12.59 5.02
N HIS A 58 0.50 -11.45 4.81
CA HIS A 58 1.60 -11.03 5.68
C HIS A 58 1.21 -10.02 6.76
N PHE A 59 0.18 -9.21 6.54
CA PHE A 59 -0.21 -8.13 7.44
C PHE A 59 -1.62 -8.29 8.02
N ASP A 60 -2.36 -9.34 7.64
CA ASP A 60 -3.77 -9.57 8.01
C ASP A 60 -4.66 -8.35 7.72
N THR A 61 -4.24 -7.54 6.74
CA THR A 61 -4.87 -6.28 6.35
C THR A 61 -5.08 -6.26 4.84
N GLY A 62 -6.23 -5.74 4.43
CA GLY A 62 -6.59 -5.59 3.03
C GLY A 62 -6.28 -4.22 2.45
N PHE A 63 -6.90 -3.94 1.30
CA PHE A 63 -6.95 -2.59 0.75
C PHE A 63 -7.62 -1.65 1.76
N PHE A 64 -6.84 -0.74 2.35
CA PHE A 64 -7.34 0.47 2.98
C PHE A 64 -7.93 1.35 1.89
N ILE A 65 -9.23 1.62 2.01
CA ILE A 65 -9.84 2.78 1.36
C ILE A 65 -9.05 3.98 1.87
N ALA A 66 -8.34 4.66 0.98
CA ALA A 66 -7.49 5.76 1.36
C ALA A 66 -8.32 6.84 2.07
N ASP A 67 -7.74 7.46 3.08
CA ASP A 67 -8.35 8.58 3.82
C ASP A 67 -8.77 9.71 2.86
N GLU A 68 -8.06 9.89 1.73
CA GLU A 68 -8.41 10.82 0.65
C GLU A 68 -9.77 10.52 0.01
N THR A 69 -10.19 9.26 -0.10
CA THR A 69 -11.52 8.91 -0.62
C THR A 69 -12.62 9.25 0.40
N VAL A 70 -12.31 9.17 1.69
CA VAL A 70 -13.21 9.63 2.76
C VAL A 70 -13.28 11.16 2.76
N GLU A 71 -12.16 11.85 2.54
CA GLU A 71 -12.10 13.31 2.40
C GLU A 71 -12.86 13.81 1.17
N GLU A 72 -12.70 13.19 0.00
CA GLU A 72 -13.45 13.53 -1.22
C GLU A 72 -14.96 13.26 -1.06
N ASP A 73 -15.35 12.15 -0.41
CA ASP A 73 -16.76 11.86 -0.13
C ASP A 73 -17.33 12.85 0.89
N LEU A 74 -16.59 13.21 1.95
CA LEU A 74 -16.98 14.22 2.93
C LEU A 74 -17.14 15.60 2.27
N GLU A 75 -16.21 16.01 1.40
CA GLU A 75 -16.33 17.25 0.63
C GLU A 75 -17.53 17.22 -0.32
N THR A 76 -17.81 16.07 -0.93
CA THR A 76 -18.94 15.90 -1.84
C THR A 76 -20.26 16.01 -1.09
N VAL A 77 -20.36 15.39 0.10
CA VAL A 77 -21.52 15.53 0.99
C VAL A 77 -21.69 16.98 1.44
N GLU A 78 -20.60 17.67 1.81
CA GLU A 78 -20.64 19.07 2.21
C GLU A 78 -21.15 19.97 1.08
N LYS A 79 -20.69 19.75 -0.16
CA LYS A 79 -21.17 20.46 -1.36
C LYS A 79 -22.67 20.21 -1.64
N ILE A 80 -23.18 19.00 -1.40
CA ILE A 80 -24.60 18.67 -1.58
C ILE A 80 -25.46 19.34 -0.50
N VAL A 81 -25.01 19.32 0.76
CA VAL A 81 -25.73 19.93 1.88
C VAL A 81 -25.76 21.46 1.77
N SER A 82 -24.66 22.07 1.34
CA SER A 82 -24.55 23.53 1.15
C SER A 82 -25.25 24.07 -0.10
N SER A 83 -25.53 23.24 -1.10
CA SER A 83 -26.31 23.61 -2.29
C SER A 83 -27.83 23.37 -2.14
N ALA A 84 -28.26 22.76 -1.03
CA ALA A 84 -29.66 22.51 -0.70
C ALA A 84 -30.26 23.53 0.29
N SER A 85 -29.52 24.58 0.68
CA SER A 85 -29.97 25.71 1.52
C SER A 85 -30.03 27.01 0.71
#